data_AF-A0A3C0ASQ7-F1
#
_entry.id   AF-A0A3C0ASQ7-F1
#
_cell.length_a   1.000
_cell.length_b   1.000
_cell.length_c   1.000
_cell.angle_alpha   90.00
_cell.angle_beta   90.00
_cell.angle_gamma   90.00
#
_symmetry.space_group_name_H-M   'P 1'
#
loop_
_entity.id
_entity.type
_entity.pdbx_description
1 polymer ?
#
loop_
_entity_poly.entity_id
_entity_poly.type
_entity_poly.pdbx_seq_one_letter_code
_entity_poly.pdbx_strand_id
1 'polypeptide(L)'
;HRANLKAKPISPLKRPRIDTPLSTGIRTIDGLLTCGKGQRLGIFAGSGVGKSTLMGQMARQSSADINVVCLVGERGREVREFLDRDLGPEGLARSVVIVATSDEPALIRLRAAHLATAVSEFFRDCGRDVLLMM
;
A
#
# COMPACT_ATOMS: atom_id res chain seq x y z
N HIS A 1 1.37 21.08 -4.72
CA HIS A 1 0.27 20.92 -3.73
C HIS A 1 0.88 20.68 -2.35
N ARG A 2 0.33 21.26 -1.28
CA ARG A 2 0.71 20.91 0.11
C ARG A 2 -0.43 20.09 0.73
N ALA A 3 -0.09 19.03 1.47
CA ALA A 3 -1.06 18.18 2.18
C ALA A 3 -0.63 18.04 3.65
N ASN A 4 -1.60 17.90 4.56
CA ASN A 4 -1.31 17.70 5.98
C ASN A 4 -0.93 16.23 6.23
N LEU A 5 0.23 15.97 6.83
CA LEU A 5 0.68 14.61 7.17
C LEU A 5 -0.19 13.94 8.23
N LYS A 6 -0.93 14.72 9.02
CA LYS A 6 -1.84 14.24 10.07
C LYS A 6 -3.22 14.82 9.85
N ALA A 7 -3.82 14.48 8.70
CA ALA A 7 -5.21 14.80 8.44
C ALA A 7 -6.14 14.12 9.46
N LYS A 8 -7.28 14.76 9.75
CA LYS A 8 -8.31 14.11 10.56
C LYS A 8 -8.94 12.98 9.75
N PRO A 9 -9.16 11.79 10.34
CA PRO A 9 -9.79 10.70 9.62
C PRO A 9 -11.24 11.03 9.25
N ILE A 10 -11.75 10.36 8.22
CA ILE A 10 -13.16 10.45 7.84
C ILE A 10 -14.03 10.04 9.04
N SER A 11 -15.00 10.90 9.37
CA SER A 11 -16.00 10.65 10.40
C SER A 11 -16.67 9.28 10.17
N PRO A 12 -16.84 8.44 11.20
CA PRO A 12 -17.46 7.13 11.05
C PRO A 12 -18.81 7.15 10.33
N LEU A 13 -19.64 8.17 10.61
CA LEU A 13 -20.96 8.35 10.00
C LEU A 13 -20.92 8.73 8.51
N LYS A 14 -19.75 9.16 8.02
CA LYS A 14 -19.52 9.52 6.62
C LYS A 14 -18.80 8.42 5.84
N ARG A 15 -18.46 7.29 6.47
CA ARG A 15 -17.80 6.18 5.79
C ARG A 15 -18.84 5.42 4.96
N PRO A 16 -18.64 5.26 3.64
CA PRO A 16 -19.53 4.44 2.83
C PRO A 16 -19.44 2.98 3.24
N ARG A 17 -20.46 2.20 2.90
CA ARG A 17 -20.38 0.74 2.96
C ARG A 17 -19.35 0.25 1.94
N ILE A 18 -18.71 -0.88 2.24
CA ILE A 18 -17.84 -1.58 1.30
C ILE A 18 -18.72 -2.54 0.51
N ASP A 19 -19.22 -2.09 -0.64
CA ASP A 19 -20.14 -2.85 -1.51
C ASP A 19 -19.58 -3.12 -2.91
N THR A 20 -18.44 -2.51 -3.23
CA THR A 20 -17.78 -2.62 -4.53
C THR A 20 -16.52 -3.46 -4.42
N PRO A 21 -16.41 -4.60 -5.13
CA PRO A 21 -15.20 -5.42 -5.13
C PRO A 21 -13.97 -4.67 -5.65
N LEU A 22 -12.81 -4.98 -5.08
CA LEU A 22 -11.49 -4.63 -5.57
C LEU A 22 -10.80 -5.92 -6.02
N SER A 23 -10.57 -6.05 -7.34
CA SER A 23 -9.81 -7.19 -7.86
C SER A 23 -8.34 -7.04 -7.48
N THR A 24 -7.79 -8.05 -6.82
CA THR A 24 -6.38 -8.09 -6.40
C THR A 24 -5.49 -8.71 -7.47
N GLY A 25 -6.07 -9.45 -8.42
CA GLY A 25 -5.36 -10.23 -9.42
C GLY A 25 -4.86 -11.58 -8.91
N ILE A 26 -5.18 -11.93 -7.65
CA ILE A 26 -4.79 -13.17 -7.00
C ILE A 26 -6.03 -14.04 -6.84
N ARG A 27 -6.13 -15.11 -7.65
CA ARG A 27 -7.33 -15.97 -7.74
C ARG A 27 -7.86 -16.46 -6.39
N THR A 28 -6.98 -16.85 -5.48
CA THR A 28 -7.39 -17.33 -4.14
C THR A 28 -7.97 -16.21 -3.28
N ILE A 29 -7.45 -14.98 -3.41
CA ILE A 29 -7.99 -13.82 -2.70
C ILE A 29 -9.29 -13.38 -3.36
N ASP A 30 -9.30 -13.20 -4.68
CA ASP A 30 -10.49 -12.72 -5.40
C ASP A 30 -11.67 -13.69 -5.29
N GLY A 31 -11.42 -15.00 -5.25
CA GLY A 31 -12.45 -16.04 -5.19
C GLY A 31 -12.88 -16.46 -3.78
N LEU A 32 -11.97 -16.47 -2.79
CA LEU A 32 -12.28 -16.99 -1.45
C LEU A 32 -12.27 -15.91 -0.36
N LEU A 33 -11.56 -14.81 -0.58
CA LEU A 33 -11.34 -13.73 0.40
C LEU A 33 -11.54 -12.36 -0.27
N THR A 34 -12.61 -12.25 -1.07
CA THR A 34 -12.85 -11.09 -1.95
C THR A 34 -12.72 -9.79 -1.18
N CYS A 35 -11.84 -8.92 -1.68
CA CYS A 35 -11.57 -7.61 -1.09
C CYS A 35 -12.53 -6.58 -1.68
N GLY A 36 -12.95 -5.59 -0.90
CA GLY A 36 -13.75 -4.46 -1.37
C GLY A 36 -13.02 -3.12 -1.28
N LYS A 37 -13.46 -2.15 -2.09
CA LYS A 37 -12.91 -0.79 -2.09
C LYS A 37 -13.12 -0.13 -0.74
N GLY A 38 -12.04 0.40 -0.15
CA GLY A 38 -12.04 1.00 1.18
C GLY A 38 -11.88 0.01 2.34
N GLN A 39 -11.75 -1.30 2.06
CA GLN A 39 -11.44 -2.30 3.07
C GLN A 39 -10.00 -2.18 3.58
N ARG A 40 -9.78 -2.61 4.82
CA ARG A 40 -8.44 -2.72 5.43
C ARG A 40 -8.20 -4.17 5.78
N LEU A 41 -7.06 -4.71 5.36
CA LEU A 41 -6.70 -6.10 5.53
C LEU A 41 -5.28 -6.21 6.07
N GLY A 42 -5.05 -7.20 6.93
CA GLY A 42 -3.73 -7.57 7.41
C GLY A 42 -3.20 -8.76 6.63
N ILE A 43 -1.94 -8.69 6.18
CA ILE A 43 -1.21 -9.84 5.65
C ILE A 43 -0.29 -10.36 6.77
N PHE A 44 -0.64 -11.50 7.34
CA PHE A 44 0.12 -12.13 8.42
C PHE A 44 0.97 -13.25 7.84
N ALA A 45 2.29 -13.12 7.97
CA ALA A 45 3.26 -14.01 7.35
C ALA A 45 4.54 -14.07 8.18
N GLY A 46 5.17 -15.24 8.24
CA GLY A 46 6.52 -15.41 8.78
C GLY A 46 7.59 -14.81 7.87
N SER A 47 8.85 -14.85 8.30
CA SER A 47 9.97 -14.44 7.44
C SER A 47 10.13 -15.42 6.26
N GLY A 48 10.31 -14.88 5.05
CA GLY A 48 10.62 -15.70 3.86
C GLY A 48 9.46 -16.47 3.23
N VAL A 49 8.22 -16.33 3.71
CA VAL A 49 7.06 -17.12 3.21
C VAL A 49 6.30 -16.45 2.05
N GLY A 50 6.84 -15.39 1.45
CA GLY A 50 6.27 -14.75 0.26
C GLY A 50 5.41 -13.50 0.49
N LYS A 51 5.50 -12.84 1.66
CA LYS A 51 4.79 -11.57 1.93
C LYS A 51 5.06 -10.51 0.85
N SER A 52 6.33 -10.22 0.59
CA SER A 52 6.76 -9.18 -0.35
C SER A 52 6.39 -9.53 -1.79
N THR A 53 6.52 -10.81 -2.17
CA THR A 53 6.11 -11.31 -3.49
C THR A 53 4.61 -11.14 -3.70
N LEU A 54 3.76 -11.46 -2.70
CA LEU A 54 2.32 -11.24 -2.79
C LEU A 54 1.98 -9.75 -2.93
N MET A 55 2.62 -8.89 -2.15
CA MET A 55 2.45 -7.43 -2.26
C MET A 55 2.84 -6.93 -3.66
N GLY A 56 3.95 -7.42 -4.20
CA GLY A 56 4.39 -7.10 -5.56
C GLY A 56 3.44 -7.58 -6.65
N GLN A 57 2.85 -8.77 -6.49
CA GLN A 57 1.80 -9.27 -7.39
C GLN A 57 0.55 -8.37 -7.35
N MET A 58 0.06 -8.03 -6.16
CA MET A 58 -1.06 -7.10 -6.00
C MET A 58 -0.75 -5.72 -6.60
N ALA A 59 0.48 -5.23 -6.42
CA ALA A 59 0.93 -3.97 -6.99
C ALA A 59 1.01 -3.97 -8.52
N ARG A 60 1.13 -5.13 -9.19
CA ARG A 60 1.04 -5.22 -10.66
C ARG A 60 -0.36 -5.51 -11.17
N GLN A 61 -1.10 -6.37 -10.48
CA GLN A 61 -2.29 -7.02 -11.04
C GLN A 61 -3.60 -6.46 -10.48
N SER A 62 -3.59 -5.72 -9.38
CA SER A 62 -4.82 -5.18 -8.80
C SER A 62 -5.46 -4.13 -9.70
N SER A 63 -6.79 -4.04 -9.64
CA SER A 63 -7.59 -3.05 -10.37
C SER A 63 -7.54 -1.64 -9.76
N ALA A 64 -6.65 -1.38 -8.80
CA ALA A 64 -6.44 -0.03 -8.26
C ALA A 64 -5.78 0.87 -9.31
N ASP A 65 -6.11 2.16 -9.32
CA ASP A 65 -5.53 3.13 -10.25
C ASP A 65 -4.05 3.39 -9.93
N ILE A 66 -3.71 3.42 -8.64
CA ILE A 66 -2.37 3.76 -8.16
C ILE A 66 -2.03 2.99 -6.88
N ASN A 67 -0.77 2.59 -6.75
CA ASN A 67 -0.25 2.03 -5.52
C ASN A 67 0.48 3.10 -4.70
N VAL A 68 0.35 3.01 -3.38
CA VAL A 68 1.24 3.71 -2.45
C VAL A 68 1.88 2.64 -1.58
N VAL A 69 3.18 2.46 -1.72
CA VAL A 69 3.94 1.43 -1.00
C VAL A 69 4.83 2.09 0.03
N CYS A 70 4.64 1.75 1.30
CA CYS A 70 5.48 2.21 2.39
C CYS A 70 6.33 1.04 2.90
N LEU A 71 7.65 1.18 2.88
CA LEU A 71 8.59 0.18 3.39
C LEU A 71 9.29 0.78 4.62
N VAL A 72 8.90 0.34 5.81
CA VAL A 72 9.36 0.92 7.08
C VAL A 72 10.09 -0.13 7.91
N GLY A 73 11.34 0.17 8.29
CA GLY A 73 12.13 -0.71 9.15
C GLY A 73 12.71 -1.93 8.43
N GLU A 74 12.53 -2.05 7.12
CA GLU A 74 13.12 -3.11 6.31
C GLU A 74 14.64 -2.89 6.15
N ARG A 75 15.40 -3.94 5.85
CA ARG A 75 16.83 -3.79 5.53
C ARG A 75 16.98 -3.24 4.11
N GLY A 76 18.00 -2.41 3.87
CA GLY A 76 18.20 -1.80 2.54
C GLY A 76 18.30 -2.80 1.38
N ARG A 77 18.87 -3.99 1.61
CA ARG A 77 18.90 -5.07 0.60
C ARG A 77 17.51 -5.65 0.29
N GLU A 78 16.65 -5.75 1.30
CA GLU A 78 15.28 -6.28 1.18
C GLU A 78 14.41 -5.26 0.43
N VAL A 79 14.61 -3.96 0.70
CA VAL A 79 13.99 -2.87 -0.08
C VAL A 79 14.43 -2.94 -1.55
N ARG A 80 15.73 -3.07 -1.82
CA ARG A 80 16.23 -3.18 -3.20
C ARG A 80 15.66 -4.41 -3.92
N GLU A 81 15.67 -5.56 -3.27
CA GLU A 81 15.06 -6.78 -3.83
C GLU A 81 13.58 -6.56 -4.13
N PHE A 82 12.83 -5.95 -3.22
CA PHE A 82 11.42 -5.67 -3.45
C PHE A 82 11.21 -4.75 -4.65
N LEU A 83 11.99 -3.67 -4.77
CA LEU A 83 11.87 -2.71 -5.86
C LEU A 83 12.22 -3.31 -7.23
N ASP A 84 13.37 -3.99 -7.30
CA ASP A 84 13.92 -4.47 -8.57
C ASP A 84 13.25 -5.76 -9.05
N ARG A 85 12.90 -6.66 -8.12
CA ARG A 85 12.38 -7.99 -8.41
C ARG A 85 10.88 -8.09 -8.17
N ASP A 86 10.43 -7.82 -6.95
CA ASP A 86 9.04 -8.09 -6.57
C ASP A 86 8.06 -7.08 -7.13
N LEU A 87 8.46 -5.81 -7.32
CA LEU A 87 7.64 -4.74 -7.88
C LEU A 87 7.93 -4.59 -9.39
N GLY A 88 9.22 -4.48 -9.71
CA GLY A 88 9.72 -4.37 -11.09
C GLY A 88 9.28 -3.07 -11.78
N PRO A 89 9.68 -2.87 -13.05
CA PRO A 89 9.38 -1.64 -13.78
C PRO A 89 7.87 -1.40 -13.98
N GLU A 90 7.11 -2.47 -14.19
CA GLU A 90 5.64 -2.40 -14.36
C GLU A 90 4.94 -1.93 -13.08
N GLY A 91 5.31 -2.50 -11.93
CA GLY A 91 4.77 -2.09 -10.64
C GLY A 91 5.18 -0.66 -10.31
N LEU A 92 6.45 -0.31 -10.53
CA LEU A 92 6.99 1.02 -10.28
C LEU A 92 6.29 2.11 -11.10
N ALA A 93 5.95 1.83 -12.37
CA ALA A 93 5.31 2.80 -13.26
C ALA A 93 3.99 3.37 -12.73
N ARG A 94 3.31 2.65 -11.82
CA ARG A 94 2.04 3.06 -11.20
C ARG A 94 2.11 3.16 -9.67
N SER A 95 3.31 3.27 -9.10
CA SER A 95 3.51 3.29 -7.64
C SER A 95 4.21 4.55 -7.16
N VAL A 96 3.75 5.08 -6.03
CA VAL A 96 4.56 5.96 -5.17
C VAL A 96 5.18 5.10 -4.08
N VAL A 97 6.51 5.04 -4.03
CA VAL A 97 7.24 4.27 -3.02
C VAL A 97 7.86 5.20 -1.99
N ILE A 98 7.59 4.95 -0.72
CA ILE A 98 8.09 5.70 0.43
C ILE A 98 8.87 4.74 1.30
N VAL A 99 10.16 5.02 1.50
CA VAL A 99 11.07 4.12 2.22
C VAL A 99 11.63 4.83 3.44
N ALA A 100 11.67 4.13 4.56
CA ALA A 100 12.40 4.51 5.76
C ALA A 100 13.04 3.25 6.36
N THR A 101 14.33 3.02 6.09
CA THR A 101 15.02 1.77 6.43
C THR A 101 15.23 1.59 7.93
N SER A 102 15.64 0.38 8.34
CA SER A 102 15.89 0.01 9.75
C SER A 102 16.92 0.88 10.46
N ASP A 103 17.89 1.43 9.73
CA ASP A 103 18.96 2.29 10.22
C ASP A 103 18.56 3.78 10.38
N GLU A 104 17.39 4.17 9.88
CA GLU A 104 16.90 5.54 10.05
C GLU A 104 16.35 5.82 11.45
N PRO A 105 16.32 7.10 11.90
CA PRO A 105 15.71 7.46 13.18
C PRO A 105 14.23 7.05 13.27
N ALA A 106 13.79 6.63 14.47
CA ALA A 106 12.40 6.20 14.71
C ALA A 106 11.35 7.25 14.30
N LEU A 107 11.68 8.54 14.45
CA LEU A 107 10.80 9.64 14.02
C LEU A 107 10.60 9.66 12.50
N ILE A 108 11.62 9.34 11.71
CA ILE A 108 11.51 9.29 10.25
C ILE A 108 10.63 8.11 9.83
N ARG A 109 10.84 6.93 10.42
CA ARG A 109 9.99 5.75 10.22
C ARG A 109 8.50 6.02 10.52
N LEU A 110 8.21 6.74 11.62
CA LEU A 110 6.84 7.16 11.94
C LEU A 110 6.27 8.13 10.90
N ARG A 111 7.08 9.10 10.45
CA ARG A 111 6.68 10.08 9.44
C ARG A 111 6.44 9.44 8.07
N ALA A 112 7.17 8.38 7.71
CA ALA A 112 6.98 7.65 6.47
C ALA A 112 5.56 7.06 6.37
N ALA A 113 5.07 6.42 7.43
CA ALA A 113 3.70 5.90 7.49
C ALA A 113 2.63 7.01 7.36
N HIS A 114 2.85 8.15 8.02
CA HIS A 114 1.99 9.32 7.88
C HIS A 114 2.00 9.90 6.46
N LEU A 115 3.18 9.97 5.83
CA LEU A 115 3.33 10.44 4.46
C LEU A 115 2.62 9.50 3.48
N ALA A 116 2.78 8.19 3.63
CA ALA A 116 2.10 7.20 2.79
C ALA A 116 0.57 7.33 2.88
N THR A 117 0.06 7.54 4.10
CA THR A 117 -1.36 7.80 4.30
C THR A 117 -1.77 9.10 3.60
N ALA A 118 -1.06 10.21 3.81
CA ALA A 118 -1.40 11.50 3.21
C ALA A 118 -1.34 11.50 1.68
N VAL A 119 -0.38 10.80 1.08
CA VAL A 119 -0.30 10.60 -0.38
C VAL A 119 -1.49 9.78 -0.87
N SER A 120 -1.86 8.72 -0.16
CA SER A 120 -3.03 7.91 -0.51
C SER A 120 -4.33 8.72 -0.45
N GLU A 121 -4.48 9.56 0.58
CA GLU A 121 -5.64 10.44 0.72
C GLU A 121 -5.70 11.49 -0.40
N PHE A 122 -4.57 12.04 -0.83
CA PHE A 122 -4.52 12.95 -1.97
C PHE A 122 -5.07 12.31 -3.25
N PHE A 123 -4.61 11.10 -3.60
CA PHE A 123 -5.10 10.42 -4.80
C PHE A 123 -6.57 10.00 -4.69
N ARG A 124 -7.00 9.55 -3.51
CA ARG A 124 -8.42 9.30 -3.20
C ARG A 124 -9.28 10.55 -3.44
N ASP A 125 -8.83 11.71 -2.95
CA ASP A 125 -9.55 12.98 -3.08
C ASP A 125 -9.57 13.48 -4.54
N CYS A 126 -8.62 13.02 -5.37
CA CYS A 126 -8.63 13.16 -6.83
C CYS A 126 -9.52 12.12 -7.54
N GLY A 127 -10.30 11.31 -6.81
CA GLY A 127 -11.22 10.31 -7.35
C GLY A 127 -10.56 9.01 -7.81
N ARG A 128 -9.33 8.72 -7.36
CA ARG A 128 -8.62 7.47 -7.69
C ARG A 128 -8.83 6.39 -6.64
N ASP A 129 -8.89 5.15 -7.10
CA ASP A 129 -8.79 3.98 -6.22
C ASP A 129 -7.32 3.72 -5.88
N VAL A 130 -7.00 3.75 -4.58
CA VAL A 130 -5.62 3.64 -4.09
C VAL A 130 -5.42 2.32 -3.35
N LEU A 131 -4.40 1.56 -3.76
CA LEU A 131 -3.89 0.43 -2.98
C LEU A 131 -2.73 0.90 -2.10
N LEU A 132 -3.01 1.15 -0.82
CA LEU A 132 -2.00 1.44 0.19
C LEU A 132 -1.46 0.15 0.81
N MET A 133 -0.15 -0.07 0.70
CA MET A 133 0.59 -1.17 1.30
C MET A 133 1.62 -0.61 2.28
N MET A 134 1.71 -1.18 3.49
CA MET A 134 2.63 -0.76 4.56
C MET A 134 3.37 -1.95 5.17
#